data_AF-A0AAW0PUU6-F1
#
_entry.id   AF-A0AAW0PUU6-F1
#
_cell.length_a   1.000
_cell.length_b   1.000
_cell.length_c   1.000
_cell.angle_alpha   90.00
_cell.angle_beta   90.00
_cell.angle_gamma   90.00
#
_symmetry.space_group_name_H-M   'P 1'
#
loop_
_entity.id
_entity.type
_entity.pdbx_description
1 polymer ?
#
loop_
_entity_poly.entity_id
_entity_poly.type
_entity_poly.pdbx_seq_one_letter_code
_entity_poly.pdbx_strand_id
1 'polypeptide(L)'
;MESTAFSSHITSADEAAHTATTSPSDSLSLWMPLGIGCECRQANKDSLANAATTMLLSPMGAVVQDICGSQAESMCRDAPLYNSGGPAGGGGEAGGAIAARQQEVEEQRLKREREKQAAIRTHQKEQVKEFYLKQQRQKEELERRDQERLANLRALMEEQARRDKERVEFRAEMLQRRREEREEREAERQREEEEKQKRLEALRNQVAVVAEADPERLKADTEAWRSRHTNTSDFELQRPLYTLNTYTDTQIVSDPRIRIEQALRQAGLHNTMYAKEVLSSIPPPKPPRKDTKSGIKL
;
A
#
# COMPACT_ATOMS: atom_id res chain seq x y z
N MET A 1 -23.02 28.37 -23.13
CA MET A 1 -22.67 28.48 -21.69
C MET A 1 -23.43 29.67 -21.16
N GLU A 2 -24.42 29.61 -20.29
CA GLU A 2 -25.12 28.56 -19.53
C GLU A 2 -26.56 29.11 -19.35
N SER A 3 -27.60 28.29 -19.48
CA SER A 3 -28.97 28.70 -19.13
C SER A 3 -29.43 27.86 -17.96
N THR A 4 -29.39 28.46 -16.78
CA THR A 4 -29.95 27.96 -15.54
C THR A 4 -31.48 27.96 -15.62
N ALA A 5 -32.06 26.81 -15.27
CA ALA A 5 -33.50 26.61 -15.18
C ALA A 5 -34.08 27.32 -13.95
N PHE A 6 -35.12 28.13 -14.14
CA PHE A 6 -35.94 28.66 -13.05
C PHE A 6 -37.22 27.83 -12.97
N SER A 7 -37.28 26.98 -11.95
CA SER A 7 -38.41 26.11 -11.63
C SER A 7 -39.45 26.91 -10.83
N SER A 8 -40.66 27.06 -11.36
CA SER A 8 -41.81 27.58 -10.62
C SER A 8 -42.73 26.42 -10.25
N HIS A 9 -42.70 26.02 -8.98
CA HIS A 9 -43.71 25.14 -8.38
C HIS A 9 -44.96 25.95 -8.02
N ILE A 10 -46.08 25.58 -8.63
CA ILE A 10 -47.43 25.95 -8.21
C ILE A 10 -47.94 24.75 -7.40
N THR A 11 -48.18 24.93 -6.11
CA THR A 11 -48.88 23.95 -5.26
C THR A 11 -50.29 24.46 -5.01
N SER A 12 -51.28 23.78 -5.61
CA SER A 12 -52.69 23.92 -5.26
C SER A 12 -52.96 23.15 -3.97
N ALA A 13 -53.65 23.80 -3.05
CA ALA A 13 -54.26 23.20 -1.88
C ALA A 13 -55.43 22.33 -2.32
N ASP A 14 -55.60 21.17 -1.67
CA ASP A 14 -56.90 20.55 -1.47
C ASP A 14 -56.94 19.91 -0.09
N GLU A 15 -58.07 20.13 0.54
CA GLU A 15 -58.37 20.04 1.97
C GLU A 15 -59.52 19.05 2.12
N ALA A 16 -59.32 17.90 2.79
CA ALA A 16 -60.43 17.05 3.25
C ALA A 16 -60.00 16.05 4.35
N ALA A 17 -60.21 16.50 5.60
CA ALA A 17 -60.85 15.80 6.73
C ALA A 17 -60.66 14.28 6.98
N HIS A 18 -60.02 14.02 8.14
CA HIS A 18 -60.45 13.17 9.27
C HIS A 18 -60.85 11.70 9.08
N THR A 19 -60.15 10.81 9.80
CA THR A 19 -60.72 10.08 10.95
C THR A 19 -59.61 9.55 11.86
N ALA A 20 -59.85 9.64 13.17
CA ALA A 20 -58.95 9.26 14.24
C ALA A 20 -59.48 8.01 14.94
N THR A 21 -58.58 7.09 15.32
CA THR A 21 -58.81 6.04 16.33
C THR A 21 -57.48 5.64 16.99
N THR A 22 -57.39 5.97 18.28
CA THR A 22 -56.90 5.17 19.44
C THR A 22 -56.16 3.85 19.14
N SER A 23 -55.04 3.46 19.78
CA SER A 23 -54.71 3.47 21.22
C SER A 23 -53.21 3.12 21.47
N PRO A 24 -52.71 3.18 22.73
CA PRO A 24 -51.29 3.04 23.07
C PRO A 24 -50.94 1.80 23.91
N SER A 25 -49.78 1.19 23.64
CA SER A 25 -48.94 0.51 24.62
C SER A 25 -47.65 0.07 23.92
N ASP A 26 -46.49 0.52 24.40
CA ASP A 26 -45.42 -0.43 24.70
C ASP A 26 -44.32 0.21 25.53
N SER A 27 -43.95 -0.56 26.54
CA SER A 27 -43.15 -0.18 27.68
C SER A 27 -41.76 -0.81 27.58
N LEU A 28 -40.76 -0.02 27.97
CA LEU A 28 -39.52 -0.45 28.64
C LEU A 28 -38.68 -1.53 27.94
N SER A 29 -37.61 -1.11 27.27
CA SER A 29 -36.40 -1.92 27.16
C SER A 29 -35.19 -1.17 27.72
N LEU A 30 -34.59 -1.82 28.70
CA LEU A 30 -33.51 -1.40 29.58
C LEU A 30 -32.21 -2.00 29.02
N TRP A 31 -31.29 -1.19 28.49
CA TRP A 31 -29.95 -1.67 28.08
C TRP A 31 -28.84 -0.82 28.71
N MET A 32 -28.14 -1.44 29.67
CA MET A 32 -26.85 -1.02 30.21
C MET A 32 -25.73 -1.33 29.21
N PRO A 33 -24.66 -0.51 29.12
CA PRO A 33 -23.39 -0.94 28.58
C PRO A 33 -22.39 -1.26 29.72
N LEU A 34 -21.96 -2.52 29.78
CA LEU A 34 -20.78 -2.95 30.54
C LEU A 34 -19.52 -2.47 29.83
N GLY A 35 -18.70 -1.72 30.56
CA GLY A 35 -17.36 -1.35 30.15
C GLY A 35 -16.39 -2.53 30.29
N ILE A 36 -15.54 -2.71 29.28
CA ILE A 36 -14.29 -3.45 29.39
C ILE A 36 -13.21 -2.55 28.82
N GLY A 37 -12.37 -2.04 29.71
CA GLY A 37 -11.13 -1.36 29.34
C GLY A 37 -10.08 -2.37 28.89
N CYS A 38 -9.18 -1.93 28.02
CA CYS A 38 -7.89 -2.58 27.85
C CYS A 38 -6.86 -1.51 27.48
N GLU A 39 -5.92 -1.29 28.40
CA GLU A 39 -4.78 -0.38 28.28
C GLU A 39 -3.60 -1.05 27.57
N CYS A 40 -2.90 -0.24 26.77
CA CYS A 40 -1.44 -0.13 26.63
C CYS A 40 -0.58 -1.35 26.21
N ARG A 41 0.05 -1.26 25.02
CA ARG A 41 1.52 -1.18 24.92
C ARG A 41 2.03 -0.64 23.59
N GLN A 42 2.89 0.37 23.68
CA GLN A 42 3.74 0.87 22.60
C GLN A 42 4.82 -0.14 22.20
N ALA A 43 5.25 -0.11 20.92
CA ALA A 43 6.67 -0.02 20.53
C ALA A 43 6.84 0.20 19.01
N ASN A 44 7.54 1.30 18.68
CA ASN A 44 8.58 1.49 17.64
C ASN A 44 8.45 0.84 16.26
N LYS A 45 8.35 1.63 15.17
CA LYS A 45 9.35 2.51 14.52
C LYS A 45 10.29 1.78 13.54
N ASP A 46 10.25 2.29 12.32
CA ASP A 46 11.35 2.46 11.35
C ASP A 46 12.01 1.19 10.78
N SER A 47 11.98 1.02 9.45
CA SER A 47 13.09 1.48 8.58
C SER A 47 13.03 0.82 7.20
N LEU A 48 13.28 1.66 6.17
CA LEU A 48 14.06 1.40 4.95
C LEU A 48 13.52 0.35 3.96
N ALA A 49 13.06 0.74 2.77
CA ALA A 49 13.85 1.25 1.63
C ALA A 49 14.82 0.20 1.03
N ASN A 50 14.75 0.11 -0.31
CA ASN A 50 15.69 -0.49 -1.25
C ASN A 50 15.53 -1.99 -1.55
N ALA A 51 14.99 -2.30 -2.73
CA ALA A 51 15.83 -2.54 -3.91
C ALA A 51 14.94 -2.92 -5.11
N ALA A 52 14.97 -2.07 -6.14
CA ALA A 52 14.85 -2.55 -7.51
C ALA A 52 16.13 -3.34 -7.86
N THR A 53 16.03 -4.23 -8.85
CA THR A 53 17.02 -4.48 -9.92
C THR A 53 17.21 -5.98 -10.23
N THR A 54 17.25 -6.27 -11.54
CA THR A 54 17.74 -7.47 -12.25
C THR A 54 16.85 -8.73 -12.21
N MET A 55 16.09 -9.01 -13.28
CA MET A 55 16.48 -9.70 -14.54
C MET A 55 16.72 -11.20 -14.33
N LEU A 56 15.79 -12.05 -14.79
CA LEU A 56 15.77 -12.73 -16.10
C LEU A 56 16.82 -13.85 -16.26
N LEU A 57 16.32 -14.97 -16.79
CA LEU A 57 16.99 -16.06 -17.49
C LEU A 57 17.51 -17.27 -16.65
N SER A 58 16.66 -18.29 -16.56
CA SER A 58 17.00 -19.64 -17.05
C SER A 58 17.21 -19.56 -18.57
N PRO A 59 18.06 -20.38 -19.23
CA PRO A 59 17.92 -21.84 -19.22
C PRO A 59 19.20 -22.68 -19.50
N MET A 60 18.99 -24.00 -19.59
CA MET A 60 19.85 -25.05 -20.18
C MET A 60 20.95 -25.56 -19.24
N GLY A 61 21.10 -26.86 -18.99
CA GLY A 61 20.81 -27.99 -19.86
C GLY A 61 22.14 -28.48 -20.44
N ALA A 62 22.58 -29.63 -19.91
CA ALA A 62 23.54 -30.57 -20.48
C ALA A 62 25.00 -30.56 -20.00
N VAL A 63 25.51 -31.80 -20.02
CA VAL A 63 26.89 -32.27 -20.22
C VAL A 63 27.68 -32.59 -18.95
N VAL A 64 27.54 -33.87 -18.57
CA VAL A 64 28.59 -34.72 -18.01
C VAL A 64 29.88 -34.53 -18.79
N GLN A 65 30.96 -34.13 -18.12
CA GLN A 65 32.33 -34.34 -18.60
C GLN A 65 33.19 -34.82 -17.43
N ASP A 66 33.59 -36.08 -17.56
CA ASP A 66 34.76 -36.65 -16.92
C ASP A 66 35.99 -35.78 -17.17
N ILE A 67 36.71 -35.42 -16.11
CA ILE A 67 38.10 -34.99 -16.21
C ILE A 67 38.91 -35.82 -15.21
N CYS A 68 39.49 -36.89 -15.73
CA CYS A 68 40.72 -37.47 -15.23
C CYS A 68 41.87 -36.47 -15.45
N GLY A 69 42.70 -36.27 -14.43
CA GLY A 69 43.99 -35.56 -14.50
C GLY A 69 44.51 -35.35 -13.07
N SER A 70 45.22 -36.30 -12.49
CA SER A 70 46.67 -36.54 -12.64
C SER A 70 47.53 -35.41 -12.02
N GLN A 71 48.52 -35.85 -11.23
CA GLN A 71 49.69 -35.13 -10.74
C GLN A 71 49.54 -34.23 -9.51
N ALA A 72 50.02 -34.75 -8.37
CA ALA A 72 51.08 -34.10 -7.59
C ALA A 72 51.59 -35.09 -6.53
N GLU A 73 52.48 -35.99 -6.94
CA GLU A 73 53.51 -36.51 -6.03
C GLU A 73 54.34 -35.31 -5.58
N SER A 74 54.13 -34.82 -4.36
CA SER A 74 55.05 -33.86 -3.73
C SER A 74 55.94 -34.60 -2.76
N MET A 75 57.20 -34.64 -3.17
CA MET A 75 58.34 -35.16 -2.45
C MET A 75 58.53 -34.40 -1.14
N CYS A 76 58.45 -35.09 0.00
CA CYS A 76 59.22 -34.72 1.19
C CYS A 76 60.27 -35.80 1.41
N ARG A 77 61.40 -35.60 0.74
CA ARG A 77 62.68 -36.18 1.14
C ARG A 77 63.16 -35.33 2.32
N ASP A 78 63.16 -35.89 3.52
CA ASP A 78 64.04 -35.43 4.59
C ASP A 78 64.76 -36.64 5.21
N ALA A 79 66.07 -36.50 5.23
CA ALA A 79 67.06 -37.54 5.41
C ALA A 79 67.25 -37.96 6.87
N PRO A 80 67.54 -39.25 7.17
CA PRO A 80 68.23 -39.60 8.40
C PRO A 80 69.75 -39.44 8.21
N LEU A 81 70.34 -38.69 9.13
CA LEU A 81 71.78 -38.48 9.29
C LEU A 81 72.53 -39.81 9.40
N TYR A 82 73.56 -39.91 8.58
CA TYR A 82 74.64 -40.88 8.65
C TYR A 82 75.39 -40.70 9.98
N ASN A 83 75.37 -41.69 10.87
CA ASN A 83 76.32 -41.78 11.98
C ASN A 83 77.13 -43.06 11.82
N SER A 84 78.39 -42.89 11.42
CA SER A 84 79.41 -43.90 11.25
C SER A 84 80.01 -44.29 12.62
N GLY A 85 79.66 -45.48 13.11
CA GLY A 85 80.37 -46.18 14.18
C GLY A 85 80.63 -47.62 13.74
N GLY A 86 81.90 -47.98 13.58
CA GLY A 86 82.36 -49.14 12.81
C GLY A 86 82.21 -50.53 13.45
N PRO A 87 82.57 -51.60 12.73
CA PRO A 87 82.56 -52.96 13.25
C PRO A 87 83.93 -53.31 13.83
N ALA A 88 83.99 -53.55 15.14
CA ALA A 88 85.04 -54.36 15.75
C ALA A 88 84.58 -55.82 15.75
N GLY A 89 85.43 -56.69 15.21
CA GLY A 89 85.09 -58.08 14.94
C GLY A 89 85.04 -59.00 16.15
N GLY A 90 84.79 -60.27 15.84
CA GLY A 90 85.08 -61.41 16.69
C GLY A 90 83.86 -61.97 17.44
N GLY A 91 83.37 -63.11 16.97
CA GLY A 91 82.69 -64.07 17.84
C GLY A 91 81.31 -64.54 17.38
N GLY A 92 81.27 -65.79 16.92
CA GLY A 92 80.20 -66.71 17.31
C GLY A 92 79.05 -66.85 16.33
N GLU A 93 78.96 -68.04 15.74
CA GLU A 93 77.87 -68.61 14.95
C GLU A 93 76.53 -68.77 15.75
N ALA A 94 76.31 -67.96 16.79
CA ALA A 94 75.12 -67.97 17.66
C ALA A 94 74.25 -66.70 17.57
N GLY A 95 74.69 -65.63 16.89
CA GLY A 95 73.94 -64.36 16.78
C GLY A 95 72.79 -64.35 15.75
N GLY A 96 72.88 -65.16 14.69
CA GLY A 96 71.86 -65.20 13.62
C GLY A 96 70.51 -65.78 14.07
N ALA A 97 70.52 -66.76 14.98
CA ALA A 97 69.31 -67.38 15.52
C ALA A 97 68.56 -66.51 16.55
N ILE A 98 69.26 -65.54 17.15
CA ILE A 98 68.66 -64.55 18.08
C ILE A 98 68.03 -63.39 17.29
N ALA A 99 68.67 -62.97 16.18
CA ALA A 99 68.13 -61.96 15.27
C ALA A 99 66.84 -62.41 14.55
N ALA A 100 66.76 -63.67 14.11
CA ALA A 100 65.56 -64.22 13.48
C ALA A 100 64.34 -64.26 14.43
N ARG A 101 64.54 -64.60 15.72
CA ARG A 101 63.46 -64.55 16.73
C ARG A 101 63.00 -63.13 17.04
N GLN A 102 63.91 -62.16 17.04
CA GLN A 102 63.54 -60.75 17.21
C GLN A 102 62.74 -60.22 16.02
N GLN A 103 63.07 -60.65 14.79
CA GLN A 103 62.31 -60.33 13.59
C GLN A 103 60.89 -60.91 13.62
N GLU A 104 60.72 -62.17 14.02
CA GLU A 104 59.39 -62.78 14.15
C GLU A 104 58.51 -62.07 15.20
N VAL A 105 59.09 -61.66 16.33
CA VAL A 105 58.37 -60.91 17.37
C VAL A 105 57.94 -59.53 16.88
N GLU A 106 58.82 -58.80 16.19
CA GLU A 106 58.50 -57.49 15.61
C GLU A 106 57.47 -57.60 14.47
N GLU A 107 57.53 -58.64 13.64
CA GLU A 107 56.49 -58.92 12.64
C GLU A 107 55.13 -59.22 13.26
N GLN A 108 55.09 -59.96 14.38
CA GLN A 108 53.84 -60.22 15.10
C GLN A 108 53.28 -58.95 15.75
N ARG A 109 54.14 -58.06 16.28
CA ARG A 109 53.72 -56.74 16.80
C ARG A 109 53.14 -55.88 15.68
N LEU A 110 53.83 -55.83 14.54
CA LEU A 110 53.37 -55.07 13.37
C LEU A 110 52.05 -55.61 12.82
N LYS A 111 51.84 -56.92 12.77
CA LYS A 111 50.55 -57.54 12.37
C LYS A 111 49.43 -57.15 13.33
N ARG A 112 49.65 -57.22 14.64
CA ARG A 112 48.66 -56.80 15.66
C ARG A 112 48.35 -55.30 15.58
N GLU A 113 49.34 -54.46 15.30
CA GLU A 113 49.11 -53.02 15.09
C GLU A 113 48.30 -52.75 13.81
N ARG A 114 48.60 -53.46 12.71
CA ARG A 114 47.82 -53.37 11.47
C ARG A 114 46.37 -53.81 11.66
N GLU A 115 46.12 -54.89 12.41
CA GLU A 115 44.77 -55.36 12.75
C GLU A 115 44.01 -54.34 13.60
N LYS A 116 44.66 -53.75 14.62
CA LYS A 116 44.06 -52.67 15.42
C LYS A 116 43.73 -51.44 14.58
N GLN A 117 44.65 -51.02 13.71
CA GLN A 117 44.42 -49.91 12.79
C GLN A 117 43.28 -50.21 11.81
N ALA A 118 43.19 -51.44 11.29
CA ALA A 118 42.10 -51.87 10.43
C ALA A 118 40.76 -51.83 11.17
N ALA A 119 40.69 -52.35 12.40
CA ALA A 119 39.48 -52.31 13.23
C ALA A 119 39.02 -50.88 13.57
N ILE A 120 39.97 -49.97 13.85
CA ILE A 120 39.65 -48.55 14.07
C ILE A 120 39.10 -47.93 12.78
N ARG A 121 39.72 -48.21 11.62
CA ARG A 121 39.27 -47.70 10.32
C ARG A 121 37.89 -48.22 9.94
N THR A 122 37.58 -49.49 10.21
CA THR A 122 36.24 -50.04 9.95
C THR A 122 35.19 -49.36 10.83
N HIS A 123 35.49 -49.19 12.12
CA HIS A 123 34.59 -48.51 13.05
C HIS A 123 34.35 -47.04 12.66
N GLN A 124 35.41 -46.30 12.32
CA GLN A 124 35.29 -44.92 11.82
C GLN A 124 34.48 -44.86 10.52
N LYS A 125 34.66 -45.82 9.61
CA LYS A 125 33.89 -45.90 8.36
C LYS A 125 32.40 -46.16 8.62
N GLU A 126 32.06 -46.98 9.61
CA GLU A 126 30.68 -47.23 10.03
C GLU A 126 30.05 -45.97 10.63
N GLN A 127 30.74 -45.28 11.54
CA GLN A 127 30.27 -44.02 12.12
C GLN A 127 30.01 -42.95 11.05
N VAL A 128 30.89 -42.83 10.06
CA VAL A 128 30.72 -41.91 8.94
C VAL A 128 29.51 -42.28 8.08
N LYS A 129 29.28 -43.57 7.81
CA LYS A 129 28.08 -44.02 7.08
C LYS A 129 26.80 -43.69 7.86
N GLU A 130 26.76 -43.95 9.16
CA GLU A 130 25.61 -43.63 10.01
C GLU A 130 25.33 -42.12 10.02
N PHE A 131 26.37 -41.30 10.10
CA PHE A 131 26.24 -39.85 10.03
C PHE A 131 25.61 -39.38 8.71
N TYR A 132 26.08 -39.90 7.57
CA TYR A 132 25.49 -39.55 6.26
C TYR A 132 24.06 -40.04 6.11
N LEU A 133 23.75 -41.25 6.58
CA LEU A 133 22.38 -41.78 6.58
C LEU A 133 21.45 -40.90 7.43
N LYS A 134 21.91 -40.45 8.60
CA LYS A 134 21.14 -39.55 9.45
C LYS A 134 20.92 -38.20 8.77
N GLN A 135 21.94 -37.64 8.13
CA GLN A 135 21.80 -36.40 7.37
C GLN A 135 20.81 -36.55 6.21
N GLN A 136 20.87 -37.66 5.48
CA GLN A 136 19.96 -37.91 4.36
C GLN A 136 18.51 -37.96 4.85
N ARG A 137 18.22 -38.71 5.93
CA ARG A 137 16.88 -38.77 6.52
C ARG A 137 16.36 -37.40 6.94
N GLN A 138 17.21 -36.56 7.53
CA GLN A 138 16.83 -35.20 7.92
C GLN A 138 16.48 -34.32 6.70
N LYS A 139 17.24 -34.45 5.61
CA LYS A 139 16.95 -33.73 4.36
C LYS A 139 15.64 -34.18 3.75
N GLU A 140 15.42 -35.49 3.64
CA GLU A 140 14.19 -36.07 3.10
C GLU A 140 12.95 -35.64 3.91
N GLU A 141 13.06 -35.62 5.25
CA GLU A 141 11.96 -35.17 6.11
C GLU A 141 11.67 -33.67 5.93
N LEU A 142 12.72 -32.84 5.81
CA LEU A 142 12.56 -31.41 5.55
C LEU A 142 11.90 -31.17 4.19
N GLU A 143 12.38 -31.85 3.14
CA GLU A 143 11.80 -31.78 1.79
C GLU A 143 10.33 -32.21 1.79
N ARG A 144 9.98 -33.26 2.53
CA ARG A 144 8.58 -33.69 2.67
C ARG A 144 7.72 -32.60 3.32
N ARG A 145 8.19 -32.00 4.42
CA ARG A 145 7.49 -30.88 5.09
C ARG A 145 7.35 -29.66 4.18
N ASP A 146 8.36 -29.38 3.37
CA ASP A 146 8.32 -28.26 2.41
C ASP A 146 7.32 -28.53 1.29
N GLN A 147 7.28 -29.75 0.77
CA GLN A 147 6.28 -30.18 -0.22
C GLN A 147 4.86 -30.09 0.34
N GLU A 148 4.64 -30.56 1.58
CA GLU A 148 3.34 -30.44 2.27
C GLU A 148 2.94 -28.97 2.45
N ARG A 149 3.87 -28.10 2.87
CA ARG A 149 3.63 -26.65 3.00
C ARG A 149 3.26 -26.01 1.66
N LEU A 150 3.98 -26.36 0.59
CA LEU A 150 3.70 -25.86 -0.76
C LEU A 150 2.35 -26.35 -1.29
N ALA A 151 1.99 -27.61 -1.04
CA ALA A 151 0.70 -28.17 -1.43
C ALA A 151 -0.46 -27.46 -0.72
N ASN A 152 -0.34 -27.23 0.59
CA ASN A 152 -1.33 -26.48 1.37
C ASN A 152 -1.49 -25.04 0.86
N LEU A 153 -0.37 -24.38 0.56
CA LEU A 153 -0.40 -23.03 0.00
C LEU A 153 -1.09 -23.00 -1.37
N ARG A 154 -0.81 -23.97 -2.25
CA ARG A 154 -1.46 -24.10 -3.56
C ARG A 154 -2.97 -24.30 -3.42
N ALA A 155 -3.40 -25.16 -2.51
CA ALA A 155 -4.82 -25.39 -2.26
C ALA A 155 -5.56 -24.13 -1.77
N LEU A 156 -4.94 -23.35 -0.87
CA LEU A 156 -5.50 -22.07 -0.42
C LEU A 156 -5.61 -21.05 -1.57
N MET A 157 -4.58 -20.96 -2.41
CA MET A 157 -4.57 -20.07 -3.57
C MET A 157 -5.64 -20.47 -4.59
N GLU A 158 -5.87 -21.76 -4.82
CA GLU A 158 -6.90 -22.27 -5.73
C GLU A 158 -8.32 -21.96 -5.20
N GLU A 159 -8.56 -22.19 -3.91
CA GLU A 159 -9.80 -21.84 -3.25
C GLU A 159 -10.08 -20.34 -3.31
N GLN A 160 -9.06 -19.50 -3.14
CA GLN A 160 -9.18 -18.06 -3.31
C GLN A 160 -9.45 -17.69 -4.77
N ALA A 161 -8.75 -18.31 -5.72
CA ALA A 161 -8.94 -18.07 -7.14
C ALA A 161 -10.38 -18.40 -7.59
N ARG A 162 -11.00 -19.46 -7.04
CA ARG A 162 -12.39 -19.80 -7.35
C ARG A 162 -13.36 -18.70 -6.89
N ARG A 163 -13.24 -18.24 -5.63
CA ARG A 163 -14.06 -17.14 -5.09
C ARG A 163 -13.84 -15.83 -5.86
N ASP A 164 -12.58 -15.55 -6.20
CA ASP A 164 -12.21 -14.34 -6.93
C ASP A 164 -12.76 -14.35 -8.34
N LYS A 165 -12.76 -15.51 -9.01
CA LYS A 165 -13.38 -15.71 -10.32
C LYS A 165 -14.88 -15.40 -10.28
N GLU A 166 -15.62 -16.02 -9.35
CA GLU A 166 -17.06 -15.78 -9.18
C GLU A 166 -17.35 -14.29 -8.92
N ARG A 167 -16.56 -13.63 -8.06
CA ARG A 167 -16.69 -12.20 -7.76
C ARG A 167 -16.43 -11.32 -8.98
N VAL A 168 -15.44 -11.67 -9.81
CA VAL A 168 -15.10 -10.91 -11.02
C VAL A 168 -16.18 -11.09 -12.08
N GLU A 169 -16.66 -12.31 -12.30
CA GLU A 169 -17.76 -12.61 -13.23
C GLU A 169 -19.03 -11.84 -12.83
N PHE A 170 -19.44 -11.91 -11.57
CA PHE A 170 -20.59 -11.14 -11.07
C PHE A 170 -20.45 -9.63 -11.29
N ARG A 171 -19.26 -9.07 -11.05
CA ARG A 171 -19.00 -7.64 -11.29
C ARG A 171 -19.04 -7.30 -12.78
N ALA A 172 -18.52 -8.18 -13.64
CA ALA A 172 -18.55 -7.99 -15.09
C ALA A 172 -19.99 -7.96 -15.60
N GLU A 173 -20.83 -8.92 -15.18
CA GLU A 173 -22.25 -8.97 -15.52
C GLU A 173 -23.01 -7.72 -15.04
N MET A 174 -22.77 -7.30 -13.80
CA MET A 174 -23.38 -6.08 -13.25
C MET A 174 -22.99 -4.82 -14.03
N LEU A 175 -21.73 -4.73 -14.48
CA LEU A 175 -21.27 -3.61 -15.30
C LEU A 175 -21.89 -3.64 -16.70
N GLN A 176 -22.00 -4.83 -17.30
CA GLN A 176 -22.64 -5.02 -18.59
C GLN A 176 -24.11 -4.61 -18.53
N ARG A 177 -24.86 -5.08 -17.53
CA ARG A 177 -26.27 -4.70 -17.32
C ARG A 177 -26.45 -3.19 -17.18
N ARG A 178 -25.59 -2.51 -16.41
CA ARG A 178 -25.65 -1.03 -16.27
C ARG A 178 -25.36 -0.30 -17.57
N ARG A 179 -24.54 -0.88 -18.45
CA ARG A 179 -24.24 -0.32 -19.77
C ARG A 179 -25.47 -0.43 -20.66
N GLU A 180 -26.03 -1.62 -20.76
CA GLU A 180 -27.25 -1.89 -21.54
C GLU A 180 -28.41 -0.99 -21.09
N GLU A 181 -28.66 -0.88 -19.78
CA GLU A 181 -29.69 0.00 -19.22
C GLU A 181 -29.45 1.50 -19.55
N ARG A 182 -28.19 1.92 -19.62
CA ARG A 182 -27.84 3.30 -20.00
C ARG A 182 -28.11 3.54 -21.49
N GLU A 183 -27.72 2.59 -22.34
CA GLU A 183 -27.93 2.64 -23.79
C GLU A 183 -29.44 2.64 -24.11
N GLU A 184 -30.23 1.81 -23.45
CA GLU A 184 -31.69 1.78 -23.58
C GLU A 184 -32.32 3.12 -23.19
N ARG A 185 -31.93 3.68 -22.03
CA ARG A 185 -32.41 5.00 -21.59
C ARG A 185 -31.97 6.12 -22.54
N GLU A 186 -30.78 6.04 -23.12
CA GLU A 186 -30.30 7.01 -24.11
C GLU A 186 -31.13 6.94 -25.39
N ALA A 187 -31.41 5.74 -25.88
CA ALA A 187 -32.26 5.53 -27.04
C ALA A 187 -33.70 6.00 -26.81
N GLU A 188 -34.27 5.76 -25.63
CA GLU A 188 -35.62 6.25 -25.27
C GLU A 188 -35.67 7.78 -25.22
N ARG A 189 -34.67 8.42 -24.59
CA ARG A 189 -34.59 9.89 -24.57
C ARG A 189 -34.50 10.48 -25.97
N GLN A 190 -33.69 9.88 -26.85
CA GLN A 190 -33.59 10.33 -28.25
C GLN A 190 -34.93 10.23 -28.98
N ARG A 191 -35.67 9.13 -28.81
CA ARG A 191 -37.00 8.97 -29.41
C ARG A 191 -37.98 10.03 -28.91
N GLU A 192 -38.02 10.28 -27.60
CA GLU A 192 -38.87 11.33 -27.04
C GLU A 192 -38.47 12.72 -27.55
N GLU A 193 -37.17 13.01 -27.67
CA GLU A 193 -36.68 14.28 -28.20
C GLU A 193 -37.08 14.47 -29.67
N GLU A 194 -36.97 13.43 -30.50
CA GLU A 194 -37.43 13.45 -31.88
C GLU A 194 -38.94 13.69 -31.98
N GLU A 195 -39.75 13.03 -31.14
CA GLU A 195 -41.19 13.25 -31.09
C GLU A 195 -41.56 14.66 -30.63
N LYS A 196 -40.87 15.17 -29.60
CA LYS A 196 -41.01 16.56 -29.13
C LYS A 196 -40.64 17.54 -30.23
N GLN A 197 -39.54 17.32 -30.95
CA GLN A 197 -39.12 18.15 -32.07
C GLN A 197 -40.16 18.15 -33.19
N LYS A 198 -40.64 16.98 -33.64
CA LYS A 198 -41.71 16.87 -34.64
C LYS A 198 -42.98 17.62 -34.23
N ARG A 199 -43.38 17.53 -32.96
CA ARG A 199 -44.53 18.27 -32.42
C ARG A 199 -44.30 19.78 -32.43
N LEU A 200 -43.12 20.24 -32.03
CA LEU A 200 -42.76 21.66 -32.06
C LEU A 200 -42.67 22.19 -33.49
N GLU A 201 -42.15 21.43 -34.43
CA GLU A 201 -42.11 21.78 -35.85
C GLU A 201 -43.51 21.92 -36.43
N ALA A 202 -44.43 20.99 -36.10
CA ALA A 202 -45.82 21.11 -36.51
C ALA A 202 -46.47 22.39 -35.95
N LEU A 203 -46.23 22.72 -34.68
CA LEU A 203 -46.73 23.97 -34.07
C LEU A 203 -46.09 25.22 -34.69
N ARG A 204 -44.78 25.20 -34.97
CA ARG A 204 -44.09 26.27 -35.69
C ARG A 204 -44.72 26.49 -37.05
N ASN A 205 -44.99 25.43 -37.80
CA ASN A 205 -45.63 25.53 -39.12
C ASN A 205 -47.07 26.07 -39.04
N GLN A 206 -47.80 25.80 -37.95
CA GLN A 206 -49.14 26.34 -37.72
C GLN A 206 -49.14 27.83 -37.33
N VAL A 207 -48.20 28.23 -36.48
CA VAL A 207 -48.14 29.58 -35.90
C VAL A 207 -47.23 30.53 -36.69
N ALA A 208 -46.38 30.02 -37.59
CA ALA A 208 -45.44 30.81 -38.37
C ALA A 208 -46.16 31.89 -39.16
N VAL A 209 -46.09 33.12 -38.66
CA VAL A 209 -46.49 34.31 -39.40
C VAL A 209 -45.38 34.60 -40.40
N VAL A 210 -45.64 34.35 -41.68
CA VAL A 210 -44.74 34.73 -42.77
C VAL A 210 -44.87 36.24 -42.94
N ALA A 211 -43.99 36.99 -42.29
CA ALA A 211 -43.81 38.42 -42.49
C ALA A 211 -42.47 38.69 -43.18
N GLU A 212 -42.43 39.72 -44.01
CA GLU A 212 -41.19 40.15 -44.65
C GLU A 212 -40.20 40.67 -43.59
N ALA A 213 -38.92 40.37 -43.76
CA ALA A 213 -37.89 40.81 -42.83
C ALA A 213 -37.65 42.32 -43.00
N ASP A 214 -38.13 43.11 -42.03
CA ASP A 214 -37.88 44.55 -41.96
C ASP A 214 -36.61 44.86 -41.13
N PRO A 215 -35.49 45.22 -41.78
CA PRO A 215 -34.22 45.50 -41.11
C PRO A 215 -34.22 46.83 -40.34
N GLU A 216 -35.13 47.76 -40.65
CA GLU A 216 -35.22 49.05 -39.96
C GLU A 216 -35.82 48.84 -38.57
N ARG A 217 -36.90 48.06 -38.48
CA ARG A 217 -37.49 47.65 -37.20
C ARG A 217 -36.52 46.86 -36.31
N LEU A 218 -35.65 46.03 -36.90
CA LEU A 218 -34.65 45.26 -36.15
C LEU A 218 -33.61 46.17 -35.47
N LYS A 219 -33.25 47.28 -36.12
CA LYS A 219 -32.25 48.23 -35.62
C LYS A 219 -32.86 49.33 -34.74
N ALA A 220 -34.17 49.46 -34.72
CA ALA A 220 -34.86 50.46 -33.92
C ALA A 220 -34.83 50.10 -32.42
N ASP A 221 -34.67 51.12 -31.59
CA ASP A 221 -34.72 50.95 -30.13
C ASP A 221 -36.08 50.40 -29.70
N THR A 222 -36.07 49.43 -28.78
CA THR A 222 -37.32 48.95 -28.16
C THR A 222 -37.88 49.99 -27.20
N GLU A 223 -39.20 50.04 -27.07
CA GLU A 223 -39.87 50.98 -26.15
C GLU A 223 -39.42 50.82 -24.70
N ALA A 224 -39.10 49.59 -24.29
CA ALA A 224 -38.54 49.28 -22.98
C ALA A 224 -37.14 49.90 -22.78
N TRP A 225 -36.28 49.88 -23.81
CA TRP A 225 -34.95 50.50 -23.74
C TRP A 225 -35.05 52.03 -23.66
N ARG A 226 -35.98 52.64 -24.41
CA ARG A 226 -36.26 54.08 -24.35
C ARG A 226 -36.74 54.49 -22.94
N SER A 227 -37.65 53.71 -22.36
CA SER A 227 -38.19 53.95 -21.01
C SER A 227 -37.15 53.78 -19.89
N ARG A 228 -36.14 52.93 -20.08
CA ARG A 228 -35.06 52.74 -19.10
C ARG A 228 -34.06 53.90 -19.10
N HIS A 229 -33.83 54.53 -20.25
CA HIS A 229 -32.94 55.69 -20.36
C HIS A 229 -33.54 56.98 -19.78
N THR A 230 -34.87 57.11 -19.74
CA THR A 230 -35.54 58.32 -19.23
C THR A 230 -35.45 58.49 -17.71
N ASN A 231 -35.12 57.45 -16.94
CA ASN A 231 -35.09 57.48 -15.47
C ASN A 231 -33.65 57.59 -14.89
N THR A 232 -32.70 58.10 -15.67
CA THR A 232 -31.27 58.16 -15.33
C THR A 232 -30.87 59.30 -14.37
N SER A 233 -31.80 59.84 -13.57
CA SER A 233 -31.47 60.86 -12.55
C SER A 233 -31.00 60.27 -11.22
N ASP A 234 -31.26 58.99 -10.95
CA ASP A 234 -31.07 58.44 -9.61
C ASP A 234 -29.94 57.41 -9.63
N PHE A 235 -28.75 57.91 -9.27
CA PHE A 235 -27.54 57.14 -9.01
C PHE A 235 -27.75 56.31 -7.73
N GLU A 236 -28.60 55.28 -7.80
CA GLU A 236 -28.69 54.26 -6.78
C GLU A 236 -27.32 53.57 -6.72
N LEU A 237 -26.48 53.98 -5.76
CA LEU A 237 -25.26 53.29 -5.40
C LEU A 237 -25.58 51.79 -5.36
N GLN A 238 -25.00 51.01 -6.28
CA GLN A 238 -25.26 49.58 -6.41
C GLN A 238 -25.09 48.91 -5.05
N ARG A 239 -26.21 48.66 -4.37
CA ARG A 239 -26.22 47.79 -3.21
C ARG A 239 -25.76 46.42 -3.71
N PRO A 240 -24.79 45.77 -3.05
CA PRO A 240 -24.32 44.48 -3.50
C PRO A 240 -25.50 43.51 -3.61
N LEU A 241 -25.56 42.78 -4.72
CA LEU A 241 -26.62 41.82 -5.04
C LEU A 241 -26.78 40.74 -3.96
N TYR A 242 -25.70 40.48 -3.19
CA TYR A 242 -25.65 39.51 -2.11
C TYR A 242 -25.10 40.12 -0.82
N THR A 243 -25.56 39.61 0.31
CA THR A 243 -25.01 39.93 1.64
C THR A 243 -23.61 39.32 1.77
N LEU A 244 -22.59 40.16 1.95
CA LEU A 244 -21.22 39.71 2.17
C LEU A 244 -21.07 39.19 3.61
N ASN A 245 -20.95 37.87 3.77
CA ASN A 245 -20.68 37.21 5.05
C ASN A 245 -19.19 37.26 5.39
N THR A 246 -18.64 38.47 5.49
CA THR A 246 -17.23 38.72 5.83
C THR A 246 -17.12 39.35 7.22
N TYR A 247 -15.91 39.37 7.78
CA TYR A 247 -15.68 40.01 9.07
C TYR A 247 -15.84 41.52 8.96
N THR A 248 -16.54 42.14 9.91
CA THR A 248 -16.58 43.60 10.04
C THR A 248 -15.28 44.11 10.67
N ASP A 249 -14.91 45.36 10.40
CA ASP A 249 -13.72 45.98 11.02
C ASP A 249 -13.74 45.88 12.55
N THR A 250 -14.94 46.01 13.14
CA THR A 250 -15.15 45.83 14.59
C THR A 250 -14.83 44.41 15.07
N GLN A 251 -15.15 43.38 14.27
CA GLN A 251 -14.81 42.00 14.58
C GLN A 251 -13.31 41.75 14.44
N ILE A 252 -12.65 42.36 13.46
CA ILE A 252 -11.20 42.24 13.25
C ILE A 252 -10.44 42.88 14.42
N VAL A 253 -10.82 44.10 14.83
CA VAL A 253 -10.16 44.83 15.93
C VAL A 253 -10.44 44.22 17.31
N SER A 254 -11.43 43.32 17.43
CA SER A 254 -11.68 42.62 18.70
C SER A 254 -10.52 41.72 19.15
N ASP A 255 -9.71 41.21 18.21
CA ASP A 255 -8.58 40.33 18.53
C ASP A 255 -7.45 41.14 19.23
N PRO A 256 -7.02 40.76 20.45
CA PRO A 256 -5.91 41.42 21.14
C PRO A 256 -4.60 41.39 20.36
N ARG A 257 -4.32 40.32 19.61
CA ARG A 257 -3.10 40.19 18.82
C ARG A 257 -3.06 41.23 17.69
N ILE A 258 -4.19 41.45 17.03
CA ILE A 258 -4.32 42.44 15.94
C ILE A 258 -4.15 43.86 16.48
N ARG A 259 -4.75 44.17 17.63
CA ARG A 259 -4.59 45.50 18.26
C ARG A 259 -3.13 45.79 18.63
N ILE A 260 -2.42 44.80 19.16
CA ILE A 260 -1.03 44.95 19.58
C ILE A 260 -0.11 45.03 18.35
N GLU A 261 -0.36 44.24 17.30
CA GLU A 261 0.37 44.35 16.03
C GLU A 261 0.19 45.74 15.41
N GLN A 262 -1.03 46.26 15.38
CA GLN A 262 -1.32 47.58 14.84
C GLN A 262 -0.61 48.69 15.62
N ALA A 263 -0.59 48.60 16.96
CA ALA A 263 0.16 49.53 17.81
C ALA A 263 1.68 49.45 17.55
N LEU A 264 2.24 48.25 17.40
CA LEU A 264 3.65 48.04 17.05
C LEU A 264 3.99 48.56 15.65
N ARG A 265 3.06 48.47 14.70
CA ARG A 265 3.19 49.04 13.35
C ARG A 265 3.17 50.56 13.39
N GLN A 266 2.26 51.16 14.15
CA GLN A 266 2.20 52.62 14.36
C GLN A 266 3.48 53.15 15.02
N ALA A 267 4.07 52.38 15.94
CA ALA A 267 5.35 52.69 16.56
C ALA A 267 6.59 52.34 15.69
N GLY A 268 6.40 51.72 14.52
CA GLY A 268 7.49 51.31 13.63
C GLY A 268 8.29 50.07 14.08
N LEU A 269 7.87 49.38 15.15
CA LEU A 269 8.60 48.26 15.79
C LEU A 269 8.22 46.87 15.27
N HIS A 270 7.25 46.76 14.37
CA HIS A 270 6.68 45.49 13.87
C HIS A 270 7.70 44.45 13.35
N ASN A 271 8.84 44.88 12.79
CA ASN A 271 9.87 43.97 12.24
C ASN A 271 10.95 43.54 13.25
N THR A 272 10.90 44.04 14.49
CA THR A 272 11.91 43.73 15.52
C THR A 272 11.70 42.32 16.11
N MET A 273 12.76 41.72 16.68
CA MET A 273 12.63 40.45 17.40
C MET A 273 11.70 40.59 18.62
N TYR A 274 11.75 41.74 19.27
CA TYR A 274 10.84 42.10 20.35
C TYR A 274 9.36 42.00 19.94
N ALA A 275 8.98 42.54 18.79
CA ALA A 275 7.61 42.42 18.28
C ALA A 275 7.20 40.95 18.06
N LYS A 276 8.10 40.10 17.56
CA LYS A 276 7.83 38.67 17.35
C LYS A 276 7.61 37.94 18.67
N GLU A 277 8.46 38.20 19.66
CA GLU A 277 8.34 37.63 21.01
C GLU A 277 7.00 38.03 21.65
N VAL A 278 6.67 39.32 21.63
CA VAL A 278 5.40 39.84 22.18
C VAL A 278 4.20 39.21 21.48
N LEU A 279 4.18 39.17 20.14
CA LEU A 279 3.07 38.59 19.38
C LEU A 279 2.92 37.07 19.60
N SER A 280 4.04 36.37 19.81
CA SER A 280 4.04 34.93 20.11
C SER A 280 3.49 34.61 21.50
N SER A 281 3.67 35.51 22.47
CA SER A 281 3.20 35.32 23.84
C SER A 281 1.68 35.49 23.98
N ILE A 282 1.02 36.18 23.06
CA ILE A 282 -0.42 36.46 23.13
C ILE A 282 -1.21 35.23 22.66
N PRO A 283 -2.08 34.64 23.50
CA PRO A 283 -2.90 33.50 23.10
C PRO A 283 -4.01 33.94 22.11
N PRO A 284 -4.39 33.08 21.15
CA PRO A 284 -5.54 33.37 20.29
C PRO A 284 -6.84 33.39 21.11
N PRO A 285 -7.86 34.19 20.72
CA PRO A 285 -9.12 34.33 21.47
C PRO A 285 -9.91 33.03 21.58
N LYS A 286 -9.71 32.09 20.64
CA LYS A 286 -10.25 30.73 20.70
C LYS A 286 -9.09 29.74 20.71
N PRO A 287 -9.02 28.82 21.68
CA PRO A 287 -7.99 27.79 21.68
C PRO A 287 -8.16 26.87 20.46
N PRO A 288 -7.08 26.29 19.94
CA PRO A 288 -7.15 25.24 18.93
C PRO A 288 -8.06 24.10 19.38
N ARG A 289 -8.74 23.46 18.43
CA ARG A 289 -9.58 22.28 18.70
C ARG A 289 -8.71 21.17 19.31
N LYS A 290 -9.26 20.40 20.25
CA LYS A 290 -8.53 19.36 21.02
C LYS A 290 -7.80 18.33 20.14
N ASP A 291 -8.36 18.01 18.98
CA ASP A 291 -7.80 17.03 18.04
C ASP A 291 -6.68 17.61 17.17
N THR A 292 -6.56 18.95 17.13
CA THR A 292 -5.58 19.68 16.34
C THR A 292 -4.32 19.92 17.16
N LYS A 293 -3.36 19.00 17.09
CA LYS A 293 -2.01 19.22 17.63
C LYS A 293 -1.25 20.19 16.71
N SER A 294 -1.27 21.48 17.01
CA SER A 294 -0.38 22.45 16.34
C SER A 294 1.04 22.29 16.91
N GLY A 295 1.86 21.50 16.21
CA GLY A 295 3.26 21.30 16.55
C GLY A 295 4.10 22.45 16.03
N ILE A 296 4.12 23.59 16.73
CA ILE A 296 5.24 24.53 16.66
C ILE A 296 5.50 25.02 18.09
N LYS A 297 6.42 24.34 18.78
CA LYS A 297 7.11 24.94 19.92
C LYS A 297 8.20 25.83 19.33
N LEU A 298 8.03 27.14 19.43
CA LEU A 298 9.13 28.10 19.28
C LEU A 298 9.99 28.06 20.55
#